data_AF-A0A6C0F1B4-F1
#
_entry.id   AF-A0A6C0F1B4-F1
#
_cell.length_a   1.000
_cell.length_b   1.000
_cell.length_c   1.000
_cell.angle_alpha   90.00
_cell.angle_beta   90.00
_cell.angle_gamma   90.00
#
_symmetry.space_group_name_H-M   'P 1'
#
loop_
_entity.id
_entity.type
_entity.pdbx_description
1 polymer ?
#
loop_
_entity_poly.entity_id
_entity_poly.type
_entity_poly.pdbx_seq_one_letter_code
_entity_poly.pdbx_strand_id
1 'polypeptide(L)'
;MNHERQQRNIQIKINSNWIPATDEMEEMRNLKMVYTQYKNKPAYHPELPHNEGGIKIYRDDNNHYNPTYALHDQGVRLSIPVPIIDMDDVKVFLTDLPNSNWVKARDYQAWAYRDFIYDPNRAPIKYYASRYSSHLVFQTSNYRDVTTIELDGLPPNIVFKISRNENGSVYYERNDSRATRVRICDNESARSGYLGYYRRMTDVGDFIISAPPPTVAPPPLDPYGPDYQDFASFLHQPHSHGNANNKLPLPFGARSIETSVEEEQCILCFKNKSTLKLNPCGHKIICPECYTKLEKPECPMCRGQIQSLQYDNN
;
A
#
# COMPACT_ATOMS: atom_id res chain seq x y z
N MET A 1 -11.10 27.99 -15.66
CA MET A 1 -10.75 26.57 -15.89
C MET A 1 -12.02 25.85 -16.26
N ASN A 2 -12.20 25.52 -17.53
CA ASN A 2 -13.27 24.62 -17.97
C ASN A 2 -12.94 23.22 -17.42
N HIS A 3 -13.43 22.91 -16.23
CA HIS A 3 -13.61 21.52 -15.84
C HIS A 3 -14.70 20.96 -16.74
N GLU A 4 -14.33 20.44 -17.91
CA GLU A 4 -15.06 19.29 -18.45
C GLU A 4 -15.25 18.36 -17.26
N ARG A 5 -16.50 18.22 -16.82
CA ARG A 5 -16.88 17.23 -15.81
C ARG A 5 -16.53 15.90 -16.44
N GLN A 6 -15.31 15.44 -16.18
CA GLN A 6 -14.86 14.13 -16.60
C GLN A 6 -15.95 13.17 -16.13
N GLN A 7 -16.60 12.51 -17.08
CA GLN A 7 -17.76 11.68 -16.80
C GLN A 7 -17.29 10.55 -15.90
N ARG A 8 -17.53 10.67 -14.59
CA ARG A 8 -17.06 9.72 -13.59
C ARG A 8 -17.80 8.40 -13.75
N ASN A 9 -17.07 7.30 -13.75
CA ASN A 9 -17.61 5.94 -13.74
C ASN A 9 -18.03 5.52 -12.32
N ILE A 10 -19.03 6.22 -11.77
CA ILE A 10 -19.60 5.92 -10.45
C ILE A 10 -20.54 4.73 -10.56
N GLN A 11 -20.35 3.74 -9.69
CA GLN A 11 -21.15 2.53 -9.59
C GLN A 11 -21.72 2.37 -8.20
N ILE A 12 -22.93 1.82 -8.14
CA ILE A 12 -23.70 1.62 -6.91
C ILE A 12 -24.16 0.16 -6.88
N LYS A 13 -24.15 -0.48 -5.71
CA LYS A 13 -24.62 -1.86 -5.57
C LYS A 13 -26.07 -1.91 -5.12
N ILE A 14 -26.96 -2.39 -5.97
CA ILE A 14 -28.41 -2.54 -5.70
C ILE A 14 -28.80 -4.00 -5.98
N ASN A 15 -29.50 -4.63 -5.05
CA ASN A 15 -29.94 -6.04 -5.19
C ASN A 15 -28.80 -6.98 -5.59
N SER A 16 -27.64 -6.82 -4.93
CA SER A 16 -26.39 -7.55 -5.21
C SER A 16 -25.68 -7.23 -6.53
N ASN A 17 -26.27 -6.43 -7.41
CA ASN A 17 -25.70 -6.06 -8.71
C ASN A 17 -25.08 -4.67 -8.66
N TRP A 18 -23.89 -4.52 -9.27
CA TRP A 18 -23.29 -3.22 -9.49
C TRP A 18 -23.87 -2.59 -10.76
N ILE A 19 -24.45 -1.41 -10.63
CA ILE A 19 -25.01 -0.65 -11.76
C ILE A 19 -24.36 0.74 -11.84
N PRO A 20 -24.23 1.33 -13.04
CA PRO A 20 -23.81 2.72 -13.18
C PRO A 20 -24.79 3.69 -12.51
N ALA A 21 -24.27 4.74 -11.86
CA ALA A 21 -25.08 5.84 -11.36
C ALA A 21 -25.50 6.76 -12.51
N THR A 22 -26.70 6.53 -13.07
CA THR A 22 -27.25 7.31 -14.18
C THR A 22 -27.88 8.62 -13.71
N ASP A 23 -27.95 9.61 -14.60
CA ASP A 23 -28.61 10.88 -14.31
C ASP A 23 -30.12 10.84 -14.65
N GLU A 24 -30.63 9.72 -15.16
CA GLU A 24 -32.03 9.54 -15.57
C GLU A 24 -32.98 9.52 -14.38
N MET A 25 -32.58 8.86 -13.29
CA MET A 25 -33.34 8.81 -12.03
C MET A 25 -32.88 9.91 -11.09
N GLU A 26 -33.82 10.69 -10.55
CA GLU A 26 -33.53 11.82 -9.65
C GLU A 26 -32.73 11.38 -8.41
N GLU A 27 -33.10 10.25 -7.80
CA GLU A 27 -32.41 9.69 -6.64
C GLU A 27 -30.93 9.36 -6.94
N MET A 28 -30.67 8.72 -8.09
CA MET A 28 -29.30 8.38 -8.53
C MET A 28 -28.49 9.62 -8.86
N ARG A 29 -29.11 10.61 -9.49
CA ARG A 29 -28.50 11.90 -9.78
C ARG A 29 -28.09 12.63 -8.50
N ASN A 30 -28.97 12.68 -7.50
CA ASN A 30 -28.71 13.30 -6.21
C ASN A 30 -27.59 12.55 -5.47
N LEU A 31 -27.64 11.21 -5.42
CA LEU A 31 -26.60 10.39 -4.82
C LEU A 31 -25.23 10.59 -5.49
N LYS A 32 -25.18 10.58 -6.82
CA LYS A 32 -23.98 10.83 -7.61
C LYS A 32 -23.40 12.22 -7.36
N MET A 33 -24.25 13.24 -7.24
CA MET A 33 -23.86 14.60 -6.91
C MET A 33 -23.21 14.66 -5.52
N VAL A 34 -23.87 14.13 -4.48
CA VAL A 34 -23.34 14.12 -3.11
C VAL A 34 -22.05 13.31 -2.99
N TYR A 35 -21.98 12.15 -3.65
CA TYR A 35 -20.74 11.36 -3.72
C TYR A 35 -19.61 12.13 -4.42
N THR A 36 -19.92 12.86 -5.50
CA THR A 36 -18.92 13.69 -6.19
C THR A 36 -18.41 14.82 -5.30
N GLN A 37 -19.30 15.48 -4.55
CA GLN A 37 -18.93 16.50 -3.56
C GLN A 37 -18.04 15.91 -2.47
N TYR A 38 -18.38 14.73 -1.93
CA TYR A 38 -17.55 14.00 -0.96
C TYR A 38 -16.13 13.77 -1.49
N LYS A 39 -16.01 13.28 -2.73
CA LYS A 39 -14.72 13.01 -3.38
C LYS A 39 -13.92 14.26 -3.73
N ASN A 40 -14.57 15.42 -3.86
CA ASN A 40 -13.90 16.70 -4.15
C ASN A 40 -13.47 17.46 -2.90
N LYS A 41 -13.80 16.95 -1.69
CA LYS A 41 -13.30 17.55 -0.46
C LYS A 41 -11.78 17.41 -0.38
N PRO A 42 -11.09 18.37 0.23
CA PRO A 42 -9.67 18.22 0.49
C PRO A 42 -9.42 16.95 1.30
N ALA A 43 -8.41 16.23 0.86
CA ALA A 43 -7.97 14.97 1.40
C ALA A 43 -7.35 15.13 2.79
N TYR A 44 -8.05 14.72 3.86
CA TYR A 44 -7.51 14.66 5.22
C TYR A 44 -7.61 13.24 5.78
N HIS A 45 -6.74 12.90 6.74
CA HIS A 45 -6.87 11.69 7.55
C HIS A 45 -7.15 12.09 9.01
N PRO A 46 -8.18 11.53 9.67
CA PRO A 46 -9.18 10.56 9.18
C PRO A 46 -10.21 11.18 8.21
N GLU A 47 -10.82 10.35 7.34
CA GLU A 47 -11.79 10.82 6.35
C GLU A 47 -13.13 11.18 6.98
N LEU A 48 -13.53 12.43 6.93
CA LEU A 48 -14.80 12.84 7.52
C LEU A 48 -15.98 12.45 6.62
N PRO A 49 -17.08 11.91 7.19
CA PRO A 49 -18.32 11.72 6.45
C PRO A 49 -18.82 13.00 5.80
N HIS A 50 -19.62 12.87 4.75
CA HIS A 50 -20.29 13.99 4.10
C HIS A 50 -21.80 13.81 4.13
N ASN A 51 -22.51 14.80 4.65
CA ASN A 51 -23.96 14.84 4.66
C ASN A 51 -24.44 16.02 3.82
N GLU A 52 -25.31 15.75 2.84
CA GLU A 52 -25.97 16.79 2.04
C GLU A 52 -27.30 16.23 1.50
N GLY A 53 -28.37 17.03 1.54
CA GLY A 53 -29.68 16.62 1.00
C GLY A 53 -30.28 15.37 1.65
N GLY A 54 -29.94 15.06 2.90
CA GLY A 54 -30.36 13.82 3.57
C GLY A 54 -29.62 12.57 3.09
N ILE A 55 -28.53 12.70 2.35
CA ILE A 55 -27.65 11.60 1.96
C ILE A 55 -26.32 11.74 2.71
N LYS A 56 -25.92 10.67 3.41
CA LYS A 56 -24.64 10.54 4.10
C LYS A 56 -23.70 9.62 3.33
N ILE A 57 -22.53 10.12 2.95
CA ILE A 57 -21.44 9.33 2.38
C ILE A 57 -20.36 9.13 3.44
N TYR A 58 -19.94 7.89 3.66
CA TYR A 58 -18.95 7.55 4.69
C TYR A 58 -18.16 6.29 4.36
N ARG A 59 -17.03 6.10 5.05
CA ARG A 59 -16.32 4.82 5.17
C ARG A 59 -16.36 4.38 6.63
N ASP A 60 -16.39 3.07 6.87
CA ASP A 60 -16.28 2.53 8.22
C ASP A 60 -14.99 3.02 8.88
N ASP A 61 -15.10 3.46 10.14
CA ASP A 61 -14.01 4.01 10.95
C ASP A 61 -13.24 5.17 10.30
N ASN A 62 -13.83 5.84 9.30
CA ASN A 62 -13.17 6.91 8.53
C ASN A 62 -11.84 6.46 7.90
N ASN A 63 -11.71 5.16 7.61
CA ASN A 63 -10.49 4.54 7.10
C ASN A 63 -10.51 4.51 5.56
N HIS A 64 -9.49 5.11 4.94
CA HIS A 64 -9.32 5.19 3.47
C HIS A 64 -9.23 3.83 2.76
N TYR A 65 -8.97 2.75 3.50
CA TYR A 65 -8.89 1.41 2.94
C TYR A 65 -10.18 0.59 3.11
N ASN A 66 -11.19 1.15 3.77
CA ASN A 66 -12.50 0.53 3.93
C ASN A 66 -13.44 0.92 2.77
N PRO A 67 -14.53 0.18 2.55
CA PRO A 67 -15.49 0.49 1.50
C PRO A 67 -16.21 1.81 1.78
N THR A 68 -16.61 2.51 0.71
CA THR A 68 -17.48 3.68 0.81
C THR A 68 -18.94 3.29 0.67
N TYR A 69 -19.77 3.84 1.54
CA TYR A 69 -21.21 3.64 1.59
C TYR A 69 -21.96 4.96 1.49
N ALA A 70 -23.16 4.89 0.95
CA ALA A 70 -24.17 5.92 1.01
C ALA A 70 -25.32 5.48 1.91
N LEU A 71 -25.86 6.40 2.70
CA LEU A 71 -26.96 6.16 3.61
C LEU A 71 -27.99 7.28 3.47
N HIS A 72 -29.26 6.93 3.30
CA HIS A 72 -30.35 7.89 3.20
C HIS A 72 -30.93 8.19 4.59
N ASP A 73 -30.86 9.43 5.04
CA ASP A 73 -31.30 9.89 6.37
C ASP A 73 -32.71 10.49 6.30
N GLN A 74 -33.70 9.67 5.94
CA GLN A 74 -35.12 10.09 5.88
C GLN A 74 -35.95 9.64 7.09
N GLY A 75 -35.31 9.42 8.25
CA GLY A 75 -35.95 9.45 9.56
C GLY A 75 -37.03 8.40 9.90
N VAL A 76 -37.46 7.51 9.00
CA VAL A 76 -38.65 6.66 9.26
C VAL A 76 -38.48 5.17 8.91
N ARG A 77 -37.39 4.73 8.28
CA ARG A 77 -37.09 3.29 8.10
C ARG A 77 -35.59 3.03 8.23
N LEU A 78 -35.23 1.80 8.62
CA LEU A 78 -33.84 1.30 8.63
C LEU A 78 -33.21 1.56 7.27
N SER A 79 -32.42 2.62 7.17
CA SER A 79 -31.70 2.94 5.95
C SER A 79 -30.54 1.94 5.83
N ILE A 80 -30.62 1.10 4.81
CA ILE A 80 -29.58 0.10 4.52
C ILE A 80 -28.45 0.84 3.82
N PRO A 81 -27.20 0.77 4.32
CA PRO A 81 -26.05 1.35 3.62
C PRO A 81 -25.90 0.74 2.23
N VAL A 82 -25.75 1.61 1.23
CA VAL A 82 -25.59 1.22 -0.18
C VAL A 82 -24.13 1.38 -0.58
N PRO A 83 -23.42 0.31 -1.00
CA PRO A 83 -22.08 0.40 -1.54
C PRO A 83 -22.00 1.33 -2.76
N ILE A 84 -20.99 2.22 -2.79
CA ILE A 84 -20.77 3.17 -3.87
C ILE A 84 -19.27 3.39 -4.12
N ILE A 85 -18.84 3.37 -5.38
CA ILE A 85 -17.44 3.55 -5.78
C ILE A 85 -17.33 4.31 -7.10
N ASP A 86 -16.29 5.12 -7.27
CA ASP A 86 -15.86 5.61 -8.59
C ASP A 86 -14.75 4.71 -9.14
N MET A 87 -15.03 4.03 -10.24
CA MET A 87 -14.11 3.10 -10.87
C MET A 87 -12.93 3.81 -11.53
N ASP A 88 -13.09 5.07 -11.94
CA ASP A 88 -11.99 5.86 -12.52
C ASP A 88 -10.97 6.29 -11.47
N ASP A 89 -11.37 6.25 -10.21
CA ASP A 89 -10.54 6.61 -9.08
C ASP A 89 -9.64 5.46 -8.61
N VAL A 90 -9.86 4.22 -9.05
CA VAL A 90 -8.98 3.11 -8.69
C VAL A 90 -7.65 3.25 -9.42
N LYS A 91 -6.57 3.43 -8.66
CA LYS A 91 -5.22 3.62 -9.19
C LYS A 91 -4.24 2.60 -8.62
N VAL A 92 -3.24 2.23 -9.41
CA VAL A 92 -2.10 1.40 -8.99
C VAL A 92 -0.83 2.24 -8.91
N PHE A 93 0.02 1.98 -7.92
CA PHE A 93 1.30 2.66 -7.79
C PHE A 93 2.42 1.90 -8.49
N LEU A 94 3.03 2.49 -9.51
CA LEU A 94 4.10 1.87 -10.28
C LEU A 94 5.45 2.50 -9.92
N THR A 95 6.39 1.65 -9.50
CA THR A 95 7.76 2.05 -9.13
C THR A 95 8.77 1.92 -10.27
N ASP A 96 8.36 1.27 -11.35
CA ASP A 96 9.16 0.99 -12.56
C ASP A 96 9.04 2.10 -13.61
N LEU A 97 8.25 3.14 -13.35
CA LEU A 97 8.17 4.33 -14.20
C LEU A 97 9.32 5.29 -13.88
N PRO A 98 9.80 6.09 -14.85
CA PRO A 98 10.83 7.12 -14.62
C PRO A 98 10.47 8.07 -13.47
N ASN A 99 9.17 8.33 -13.28
CA ASN A 99 8.63 9.06 -12.14
C ASN A 99 7.60 8.15 -11.46
N SER A 100 8.02 7.41 -10.43
CA SER A 100 7.12 6.55 -9.65
C SER A 100 5.86 7.29 -9.25
N ASN A 101 4.70 6.78 -9.66
CA ASN A 101 3.43 7.49 -9.49
C ASN A 101 2.22 6.56 -9.50
N TRP A 102 1.08 7.11 -9.10
CA TRP A 102 -0.23 6.50 -9.23
C TRP A 102 -0.74 6.63 -10.67
N VAL A 103 -1.03 5.50 -11.30
CA VAL A 103 -1.63 5.44 -12.64
C VAL A 103 -3.02 4.80 -12.57
N LYS A 104 -3.89 5.14 -13.52
CA LYS A 104 -5.22 4.52 -13.64
C LYS A 104 -5.07 3.00 -13.70
N ALA A 105 -5.83 2.31 -12.84
CA ALA A 105 -5.87 0.85 -12.88
C ALA A 105 -6.57 0.39 -14.17
N ARG A 106 -6.15 -0.75 -14.72
CA ARG A 106 -6.86 -1.40 -15.83
C ARG A 106 -8.23 -1.88 -15.35
N ASP A 107 -9.18 -2.04 -16.26
CA ASP A 107 -10.58 -2.38 -15.90
C ASP A 107 -10.69 -3.64 -15.04
N TYR A 108 -9.94 -4.70 -15.36
CA TYR A 108 -9.92 -5.93 -14.57
C TYR A 108 -9.28 -5.76 -13.18
N GLN A 109 -8.33 -4.82 -13.03
CA GLN A 109 -7.73 -4.50 -11.73
C GLN A 109 -8.72 -3.72 -10.87
N ALA A 110 -9.41 -2.74 -11.46
CA ALA A 110 -10.44 -1.95 -10.78
C ALA A 110 -11.65 -2.82 -10.38
N TRP A 111 -12.09 -3.71 -11.27
CA TRP A 111 -13.14 -4.69 -10.98
C TRP A 111 -12.78 -5.59 -9.80
N ALA A 112 -11.57 -6.16 -9.81
CA ALA A 112 -11.10 -7.04 -8.73
C ALA A 112 -10.90 -6.28 -7.42
N TYR A 113 -10.44 -5.02 -7.48
CA TYR A 113 -10.35 -4.15 -6.31
C TYR A 113 -11.73 -3.93 -5.67
N ARG A 114 -12.74 -3.61 -6.48
CA ARG A 114 -14.13 -3.46 -6.02
C ARG A 114 -14.66 -4.75 -5.40
N ASP A 115 -14.45 -5.90 -6.04
CA ASP A 115 -14.85 -7.21 -5.47
C ASP A 115 -14.15 -7.49 -4.13
N PHE A 116 -12.86 -7.16 -4.03
CA PHE A 116 -12.06 -7.37 -2.81
C PHE A 116 -12.49 -6.46 -1.66
N ILE A 117 -12.64 -5.16 -1.93
CA ILE A 117 -12.98 -4.17 -0.91
C ILE A 117 -14.38 -4.44 -0.35
N TYR A 118 -15.36 -4.70 -1.23
CA TYR A 118 -16.76 -4.88 -0.87
C TYR A 118 -17.13 -6.34 -0.57
N ASP A 119 -16.15 -7.20 -0.32
CA ASP A 119 -16.39 -8.56 0.15
C ASP A 119 -16.92 -8.53 1.59
N PRO A 120 -18.14 -9.04 1.86
CA PRO A 120 -18.66 -9.10 3.23
C PRO A 120 -17.79 -9.94 4.16
N ASN A 121 -17.05 -10.93 3.64
CA ASN A 121 -16.16 -11.77 4.45
C ASN A 121 -14.82 -11.10 4.77
N ARG A 122 -14.51 -9.96 4.13
CA ARG A 122 -13.24 -9.22 4.27
C ARG A 122 -12.02 -10.13 4.22
N ALA A 123 -11.98 -11.06 3.26
CA ALA A 123 -10.88 -12.01 3.14
C ALA A 123 -9.52 -11.25 3.09
N PRO A 124 -8.49 -11.71 3.83
CA PRO A 124 -7.18 -11.04 3.81
C PRO A 124 -6.49 -11.14 2.44
N ILE A 125 -6.89 -12.14 1.65
CA ILE A 125 -6.39 -12.40 0.30
C ILE A 125 -7.50 -12.99 -0.57
N LYS A 126 -7.54 -12.60 -1.85
CA LYS A 126 -8.37 -13.23 -2.89
C LYS A 126 -7.57 -13.43 -4.17
N TYR A 127 -7.82 -14.54 -4.85
CA TYR A 127 -7.21 -14.87 -6.12
C TYR A 127 -8.19 -14.58 -7.25
N TYR A 128 -7.68 -14.05 -8.37
CA TYR A 128 -8.49 -13.68 -9.52
C TYR A 128 -7.93 -14.29 -10.80
N ALA A 129 -8.83 -14.73 -11.68
CA ALA A 129 -8.46 -15.22 -13.00
C ALA A 129 -9.49 -14.81 -14.06
N SER A 130 -9.04 -14.53 -15.29
CA SER A 130 -9.95 -14.42 -16.44
C SER A 130 -10.63 -15.76 -16.75
N ARG A 131 -11.84 -15.73 -17.34
CA ARG A 131 -12.70 -16.91 -17.63
C ARG A 131 -11.99 -18.04 -18.41
N TYR A 132 -10.95 -17.71 -19.18
CA TYR A 132 -10.20 -18.67 -20.01
C TYR A 132 -8.74 -18.86 -19.58
N SER A 133 -8.38 -18.44 -18.35
CA SER A 133 -7.06 -18.75 -17.80
C SER A 133 -6.96 -20.25 -17.51
N SER A 134 -5.96 -20.94 -18.07
CA SER A 134 -5.77 -22.36 -17.77
C SER A 134 -5.46 -22.54 -16.29
N HIS A 135 -6.17 -23.46 -15.62
CA HIS A 135 -5.95 -23.77 -14.21
C HIS A 135 -4.50 -24.19 -13.92
N LEU A 136 -3.74 -24.65 -14.91
CA LEU A 136 -2.33 -25.06 -14.75
C LEU A 136 -1.42 -23.99 -14.16
N VAL A 137 -1.83 -22.72 -14.16
CA VAL A 137 -1.06 -21.60 -13.61
C VAL A 137 -1.07 -21.57 -12.07
N PHE A 138 -2.06 -22.17 -11.40
CA PHE A 138 -2.17 -22.12 -9.94
C PHE A 138 -1.62 -23.39 -9.26
N GLN A 139 -0.42 -23.88 -9.59
CA GLN A 139 0.12 -25.15 -9.06
C GLN A 139 0.18 -25.28 -7.52
N THR A 140 -0.09 -24.21 -6.77
CA THR A 140 -0.23 -24.23 -5.31
C THR A 140 -1.64 -24.63 -4.87
N SER A 141 -1.74 -25.45 -3.82
CA SER A 141 -2.90 -26.19 -3.29
C SER A 141 -4.24 -25.46 -3.00
N ASN A 142 -4.41 -24.19 -3.37
CA ASN A 142 -5.59 -23.37 -3.00
C ASN A 142 -6.48 -23.00 -4.20
N TYR A 143 -6.69 -23.95 -5.12
CA TYR A 143 -7.53 -23.76 -6.31
C TYR A 143 -9.00 -23.44 -6.05
N ARG A 144 -9.53 -23.75 -4.85
CA ARG A 144 -10.97 -23.68 -4.57
C ARG A 144 -11.49 -22.24 -4.45
N ASP A 145 -10.60 -21.26 -4.26
CA ASP A 145 -10.98 -19.90 -3.92
C ASP A 145 -10.53 -18.87 -4.97
N VAL A 146 -10.53 -19.25 -6.26
CA VAL A 146 -10.24 -18.34 -7.36
C VAL A 146 -11.54 -17.70 -7.88
N THR A 147 -11.67 -16.38 -7.71
CA THR A 147 -12.77 -15.59 -8.27
C THR A 147 -12.55 -15.38 -9.77
N THR A 148 -13.53 -15.74 -10.59
CA THR A 148 -13.49 -15.46 -12.03
C THR A 148 -13.82 -13.98 -12.28
N ILE A 149 -13.02 -13.31 -13.10
CA ILE A 149 -13.25 -11.91 -13.48
C ILE A 149 -14.36 -11.86 -14.53
N GLU A 150 -15.48 -11.21 -14.18
CA GLU A 150 -16.65 -11.08 -15.05
C GLU A 150 -16.58 -9.79 -15.90
N LEU A 151 -15.58 -9.74 -16.78
CA LEU A 151 -15.48 -8.71 -17.81
C LEU A 151 -15.33 -9.38 -19.17
N ASP A 152 -16.06 -8.86 -20.15
CA ASP A 152 -15.99 -9.35 -21.52
C ASP A 152 -14.71 -8.86 -22.22
N GLY A 153 -14.23 -9.63 -23.19
CA GLY A 153 -13.07 -9.26 -24.01
C GLY A 153 -11.70 -9.33 -23.30
N LEU A 154 -11.63 -9.86 -22.07
CA LEU A 154 -10.35 -10.06 -21.40
C LEU A 154 -9.52 -11.14 -22.09
N PRO A 155 -8.20 -10.92 -22.28
CA PRO A 155 -7.32 -11.97 -22.78
C PRO A 155 -7.25 -13.13 -21.78
N PRO A 156 -7.02 -14.37 -22.25
CA PRO A 156 -6.77 -15.50 -21.37
C PRO A 156 -5.49 -15.28 -20.55
N ASN A 157 -5.32 -16.08 -19.49
CA ASN A 157 -4.13 -16.11 -18.65
C ASN A 157 -3.86 -14.83 -17.84
N ILE A 158 -4.87 -13.97 -17.64
CA ILE A 158 -4.82 -13.00 -16.56
C ILE A 158 -5.01 -13.76 -15.26
N VAL A 159 -3.98 -13.73 -14.42
CA VAL A 159 -3.96 -14.34 -13.08
C VAL A 159 -3.22 -13.41 -12.14
N PHE A 160 -3.81 -13.13 -10.98
CA PHE A 160 -3.20 -12.31 -9.93
C PHE A 160 -3.93 -12.53 -8.59
N LYS A 161 -3.43 -11.93 -7.52
CA LYS A 161 -4.14 -11.86 -6.24
C LYS A 161 -4.17 -10.45 -5.70
N ILE A 162 -5.20 -10.16 -4.90
CA ILE A 162 -5.30 -8.93 -4.12
C ILE A 162 -5.21 -9.32 -2.64
N SER A 163 -4.43 -8.58 -1.87
CA SER A 163 -4.25 -8.81 -0.44
C SER A 163 -4.27 -7.52 0.36
N ARG A 164 -4.54 -7.65 1.66
CA ARG A 164 -4.48 -6.57 2.64
C ARG A 164 -3.35 -6.84 3.63
N ASN A 165 -2.60 -5.81 4.02
CA ASN A 165 -1.64 -5.92 5.13
C ASN A 165 -2.28 -5.48 6.46
N GLU A 166 -1.50 -5.50 7.53
CA GLU A 166 -1.95 -5.19 8.90
C GLU A 166 -2.52 -3.76 9.05
N ASN A 167 -2.00 -2.78 8.30
CA ASN A 167 -2.51 -1.40 8.34
C ASN A 167 -3.69 -1.14 7.38
N GLY A 168 -4.22 -2.20 6.78
CA GLY A 168 -5.36 -2.12 5.87
C GLY A 168 -5.01 -1.76 4.42
N SER A 169 -3.76 -1.40 4.11
CA SER A 169 -3.35 -1.12 2.72
C SER A 169 -3.59 -2.31 1.81
N VAL A 170 -4.11 -2.03 0.61
CA VAL A 170 -4.43 -3.06 -0.37
C VAL A 170 -3.36 -3.13 -1.45
N TYR A 171 -3.01 -4.36 -1.82
CA TYR A 171 -1.97 -4.66 -2.78
C TYR A 171 -2.49 -5.58 -3.86
N TYR A 172 -2.06 -5.30 -5.07
CA TYR A 172 -2.21 -6.14 -6.24
C TYR A 172 -0.86 -6.81 -6.50
N GLU A 173 -0.83 -8.14 -6.55
CA GLU A 173 0.38 -8.92 -6.82
C GLU A 173 0.25 -9.63 -8.16
N ARG A 174 1.16 -9.31 -9.09
CA ARG A 174 1.23 -9.91 -10.41
C ARG A 174 1.68 -11.35 -10.30
N ASN A 175 1.12 -12.22 -11.15
CA ASN A 175 1.63 -13.57 -11.33
C ASN A 175 2.83 -13.59 -12.31
N ASP A 176 3.89 -12.86 -11.96
CA ASP A 176 5.16 -12.91 -12.66
C ASP A 176 6.20 -13.68 -11.81
N SER A 177 7.37 -13.97 -12.39
CA SER A 177 8.43 -14.72 -11.70
C SER A 177 8.98 -14.03 -10.46
N ARG A 178 8.67 -12.74 -10.25
CA ARG A 178 9.11 -11.95 -9.10
C ARG A 178 7.99 -11.70 -8.09
N ALA A 179 6.78 -12.18 -8.37
CA ALA A 179 5.56 -11.86 -7.61
C ALA A 179 5.44 -10.35 -7.37
N THR A 180 5.61 -9.53 -8.41
CA THR A 180 5.68 -8.06 -8.27
C THR A 180 4.42 -7.54 -7.59
N ARG A 181 4.60 -6.92 -6.41
CA ARG A 181 3.53 -6.40 -5.57
C ARG A 181 3.48 -4.88 -5.65
N VAL A 182 2.32 -4.34 -6.04
CA VAL A 182 2.08 -2.90 -6.12
C VAL A 182 0.86 -2.51 -5.29
N ARG A 183 0.82 -1.27 -4.79
CA ARG A 183 -0.34 -0.76 -4.06
C ARG A 183 -1.47 -0.41 -5.02
N ILE A 184 -2.71 -0.59 -4.57
CA ILE A 184 -3.93 -0.22 -5.30
C ILE A 184 -4.90 0.48 -4.35
N CYS A 185 -5.46 1.62 -4.76
CA CYS A 185 -6.28 2.46 -3.89
C CYS A 185 -7.23 3.38 -4.68
N ASP A 186 -8.46 3.55 -4.21
CA ASP A 186 -9.47 4.47 -4.76
C ASP A 186 -9.52 5.84 -4.05
N ASN A 187 -8.84 6.00 -2.91
CA ASN A 187 -8.84 7.22 -2.11
C ASN A 187 -7.63 8.12 -2.41
N GLU A 188 -7.88 9.41 -2.72
CA GLU A 188 -6.83 10.36 -3.08
C GLU A 188 -5.89 10.69 -1.92
N SER A 189 -6.40 10.87 -0.70
CA SER A 189 -5.60 11.17 0.49
C SER A 189 -4.55 10.09 0.76
N ALA A 190 -4.97 8.82 0.74
CA ALA A 190 -4.07 7.69 0.95
C ALA A 190 -3.00 7.60 -0.14
N ARG A 191 -3.37 7.92 -1.39
CA ARG A 191 -2.41 7.98 -2.51
C ARG A 191 -1.39 9.08 -2.33
N SER A 192 -1.82 10.30 -2.02
CA SER A 192 -0.95 11.46 -1.79
C SER A 192 -0.01 11.23 -0.61
N GLY A 193 -0.52 10.70 0.51
CA GLY A 193 0.29 10.34 1.67
C GLY A 193 1.36 9.30 1.34
N TYR A 194 1.01 8.25 0.58
CA TYR A 194 1.98 7.25 0.15
C TYR A 194 3.00 7.81 -0.84
N LEU A 195 2.60 8.66 -1.79
CA LEU A 195 3.52 9.28 -2.73
C LEU A 195 4.53 10.18 -2.00
N GLY A 196 4.07 10.97 -1.02
CA GLY A 196 4.95 11.78 -0.18
C GLY A 196 5.93 10.92 0.64
N TYR A 197 5.45 9.83 1.24
CA TYR A 197 6.31 8.85 1.90
C TYR A 197 7.34 8.24 0.94
N TYR A 198 6.91 7.77 -0.23
CA TYR A 198 7.79 7.16 -1.23
C TYR A 198 8.89 8.14 -1.69
N ARG A 199 8.52 9.39 -1.99
CA ARG A 199 9.46 10.45 -2.34
C ARG A 199 10.47 10.68 -1.24
N ARG A 200 10.06 10.83 0.02
CA ARG A 200 11.01 10.96 1.15
C ARG A 200 11.96 9.76 1.27
N MET A 201 11.52 8.56 0.88
CA MET A 201 12.35 7.36 0.91
C MET A 201 13.31 7.25 -0.29
N THR A 202 13.02 7.91 -1.42
CA THR A 202 13.72 7.73 -2.70
C THR A 202 14.45 8.99 -3.20
N ASP A 203 13.95 10.18 -2.90
CA ASP A 203 14.55 11.50 -3.23
C ASP A 203 15.78 11.83 -2.35
N VAL A 204 16.22 10.92 -1.48
CA VAL A 204 17.48 11.07 -0.72
C VAL A 204 18.73 10.85 -1.62
N GLY A 205 18.62 11.10 -2.92
CA GLY A 205 19.70 10.96 -3.90
C GLY A 205 20.61 12.19 -3.92
N ASP A 206 21.72 12.12 -3.19
CA ASP A 206 23.07 12.61 -3.57
C ASP A 206 24.06 12.69 -2.38
N PHE A 207 24.08 11.70 -1.49
CA PHE A 207 25.38 11.33 -0.87
C PHE A 207 26.03 10.28 -1.76
N ILE A 208 26.89 10.78 -2.64
CA ILE A 208 27.87 10.03 -3.42
C ILE A 208 28.50 8.95 -2.54
N ILE A 209 28.03 7.71 -2.66
CA ILE A 209 28.92 6.54 -2.52
C ILE A 209 29.54 6.40 -3.90
N SER A 210 30.60 7.18 -4.15
CA SER A 210 31.59 6.75 -5.13
C SER A 210 32.09 5.42 -4.62
N ALA A 211 31.64 4.33 -5.24
CA ALA A 211 32.39 3.09 -5.12
C ALA A 211 33.84 3.43 -5.52
N PRO A 212 34.86 3.05 -4.72
CA PRO A 212 36.22 3.13 -5.21
C PRO A 212 36.29 2.40 -6.56
N PRO A 213 37.04 2.91 -7.54
CA PRO A 213 37.12 2.30 -8.85
C PRO A 213 37.45 0.82 -8.69
N PRO A 214 36.82 -0.08 -9.48
CA PRO A 214 37.10 -1.51 -9.36
C PRO A 214 38.60 -1.71 -9.58
N THR A 215 39.27 -2.23 -8.56
CA THR A 215 40.59 -2.80 -8.72
C THR A 215 40.46 -3.92 -9.75
N VAL A 216 41.00 -3.66 -10.94
CA VAL A 216 41.06 -4.62 -12.03
C VAL A 216 41.84 -5.84 -11.52
N ALA A 217 41.12 -6.92 -11.23
CA ALA A 217 41.74 -8.21 -10.99
C ALA A 217 42.34 -8.71 -12.32
N PRO A 218 43.55 -9.31 -12.31
CA PRO A 218 44.12 -9.89 -13.52
C PRO A 218 43.22 -11.02 -14.04
N PRO A 219 43.13 -11.21 -15.36
CA PRO A 219 42.28 -12.25 -15.93
C PRO A 219 42.79 -13.63 -15.50
N PRO A 220 41.91 -14.52 -15.01
CA PRO A 220 42.31 -15.91 -14.78
C PRO A 220 42.53 -16.59 -16.12
N LEU A 221 43.70 -17.21 -16.25
CA LEU A 221 44.02 -18.14 -17.33
C LEU A 221 43.22 -19.43 -17.14
N ASP A 222 42.30 -19.65 -18.08
CA ASP A 222 42.14 -20.90 -18.84
C ASP A 222 41.47 -22.12 -18.13
N PRO A 223 41.16 -23.23 -18.83
CA PRO A 223 39.78 -23.53 -19.22
C PRO A 223 39.31 -24.98 -18.87
N TYR A 224 37.99 -25.19 -18.77
CA TYR A 224 37.28 -26.50 -18.72
C TYR A 224 37.45 -27.47 -17.51
N GLY A 225 36.47 -27.40 -16.58
CA GLY A 225 35.68 -28.51 -15.97
C GLY A 225 36.37 -29.63 -15.17
N PRO A 226 35.66 -30.68 -14.73
CA PRO A 226 34.26 -30.84 -14.30
C PRO A 226 34.18 -31.23 -12.80
N ASP A 227 33.16 -30.80 -12.04
CA ASP A 227 32.64 -31.59 -10.90
C ASP A 227 31.43 -30.88 -10.27
N TYR A 228 30.25 -31.39 -10.62
CA TYR A 228 28.95 -30.92 -10.14
C TYR A 228 28.40 -31.96 -9.18
N GLN A 229 29.02 -32.11 -8.00
CA GLN A 229 28.55 -33.08 -6.98
C GLN A 229 28.66 -32.64 -5.52
N ASP A 230 29.11 -31.41 -5.20
CA ASP A 230 29.37 -31.03 -3.79
C ASP A 230 28.53 -29.85 -3.24
N PHE A 231 27.39 -29.55 -3.87
CA PHE A 231 26.53 -28.43 -3.46
C PHE A 231 25.52 -28.76 -2.32
N ALA A 232 25.44 -30.03 -1.90
CA ALA A 232 24.45 -30.48 -0.90
C ALA A 232 24.98 -30.49 0.55
N SER A 233 26.26 -30.19 0.78
CA SER A 233 26.91 -30.29 2.10
C SER A 233 26.95 -28.96 2.88
N PHE A 234 26.48 -27.85 2.29
CA PHE A 234 26.59 -26.51 2.88
C PHE A 234 25.30 -25.96 3.52
N LEU A 235 24.18 -26.69 3.48
CA LEU A 235 22.88 -26.18 3.94
C LEU A 235 22.48 -26.55 5.38
N HIS A 236 23.35 -27.24 6.13
CA HIS A 236 23.11 -27.53 7.55
C HIS A 236 24.29 -27.08 8.42
N GLN A 237 24.50 -25.76 8.52
CA GLN A 237 25.17 -25.20 9.69
C GLN A 237 24.10 -24.79 10.72
N PRO A 238 24.21 -25.26 11.98
CA PRO A 238 23.32 -24.82 13.04
C PRO A 238 23.59 -23.33 13.32
N HIS A 239 22.58 -22.49 13.13
CA HIS A 239 22.64 -21.09 13.53
C HIS A 239 22.92 -21.01 15.03
N SER A 240 24.11 -20.54 15.36
CA SER A 240 24.51 -20.22 16.72
C SER A 240 23.53 -19.17 17.26
N HIS A 241 22.86 -19.47 18.37
CA HIS A 241 22.06 -18.51 19.12
C HIS A 241 22.98 -17.37 19.63
N GLY A 242 23.13 -16.35 18.78
CA GLY A 242 23.90 -15.15 19.05
C GLY A 242 23.24 -14.31 20.12
N ASN A 243 23.95 -14.21 21.24
CA ASN A 243 23.79 -13.35 22.41
C ASN A 243 22.90 -12.11 22.20
N ALA A 244 21.77 -12.07 22.90
CA ALA A 244 20.62 -11.21 22.64
C ALA A 244 20.72 -9.73 23.08
N ASN A 245 21.90 -9.17 23.38
CA ASN A 245 21.97 -7.85 24.03
C ASN A 245 23.04 -6.89 23.48
N ASN A 246 23.17 -6.79 22.15
CA ASN A 246 24.01 -5.76 21.51
C ASN A 246 23.24 -4.45 21.17
N LYS A 247 22.27 -4.05 22.01
CA LYS A 247 21.60 -2.75 21.85
C LYS A 247 22.44 -1.66 22.51
N LEU A 248 22.69 -0.57 21.80
CA LEU A 248 23.38 0.60 22.38
C LEU A 248 22.47 1.27 23.41
N PRO A 249 23.01 1.71 24.56
CA PRO A 249 22.25 2.47 25.55
C PRO A 249 21.79 3.81 24.96
N LEU A 250 20.61 4.28 25.38
CA LEU A 250 20.12 5.60 25.01
C LEU A 250 21.02 6.70 25.60
N PRO A 251 21.24 7.82 24.89
CA PRO A 251 21.94 8.98 25.44
C PRO A 251 21.25 9.51 26.71
N PHE A 252 22.04 10.02 27.66
CA PHE A 252 21.51 10.58 28.90
C PHE A 252 20.51 11.71 28.61
N GLY A 253 19.33 11.66 29.23
CA GLY A 253 18.26 12.64 29.02
C GLY A 253 17.40 12.42 27.79
N ALA A 254 17.62 11.36 27.00
CA ALA A 254 16.76 11.03 25.87
C ALA A 254 15.34 10.67 26.35
N ARG A 255 14.35 11.46 25.94
CA ARG A 255 12.93 11.22 26.20
C ARG A 255 12.11 11.36 24.93
N SER A 256 11.03 10.58 24.83
CA SER A 256 10.04 10.77 23.78
C SER A 256 9.26 12.06 24.05
N ILE A 257 9.07 12.87 23.02
CA ILE A 257 8.31 14.12 23.05
C ILE A 257 7.19 13.94 22.04
N GLU A 258 5.91 14.03 22.43
CA GLU A 258 4.80 13.98 21.48
C GLU A 258 4.83 15.24 20.59
N THR A 259 4.52 15.10 19.30
CA THR A 259 4.42 16.24 18.37
C THR A 259 3.28 16.04 17.39
N SER A 260 2.58 17.12 17.07
CA SER A 260 1.56 17.16 16.00
C SER A 260 2.13 17.61 14.65
N VAL A 261 3.42 17.94 14.56
CA VAL A 261 4.10 18.32 13.31
C VAL A 261 4.53 17.06 12.58
N GLU A 262 3.82 16.71 11.49
CA GLU A 262 4.01 15.44 10.76
C GLU A 262 5.45 15.23 10.28
N GLU A 263 6.15 16.29 9.86
CA GLU A 263 7.54 16.21 9.37
C GLU A 263 8.55 15.85 10.46
N GLU A 264 8.21 16.11 11.73
CA GLU A 264 9.07 15.81 12.87
C GLU A 264 8.75 14.46 13.51
N GLN A 265 7.70 13.76 13.07
CA GLN A 265 7.26 12.53 13.71
C GLN A 265 8.17 11.33 13.38
N CYS A 266 8.40 10.50 14.39
CA CYS A 266 9.04 9.20 14.28
C CYS A 266 8.30 8.34 13.25
N ILE A 267 9.06 7.80 12.28
CA ILE A 267 8.49 7.04 11.17
C ILE A 267 7.85 5.70 11.58
N LEU A 268 8.07 5.26 12.83
CA LEU A 268 7.54 4.01 13.34
C LEU A 268 6.22 4.19 14.10
N CYS A 269 6.08 5.24 14.91
CA CYS A 269 4.88 5.46 15.72
C CYS A 269 3.98 6.60 15.25
N PHE A 270 4.47 7.50 14.38
CA PHE A 270 3.74 8.68 13.90
C PHE A 270 3.12 9.52 15.03
N LYS A 271 3.79 9.54 16.19
CA LYS A 271 3.29 10.16 17.43
C LYS A 271 4.34 11.02 18.11
N ASN A 272 5.52 10.45 18.33
CA ASN A 272 6.62 11.10 19.04
C ASN A 272 7.60 11.75 18.04
N LYS A 273 8.19 12.89 18.38
CA LYS A 273 9.25 13.56 17.62
C LYS A 273 10.46 12.64 17.43
N SER A 274 11.00 12.58 16.22
CA SER A 274 12.24 11.88 15.90
C SER A 274 13.44 12.67 16.42
N THR A 275 13.91 12.34 17.62
CA THR A 275 15.00 13.06 18.32
C THR A 275 16.34 12.31 18.31
N LEU A 276 16.38 11.07 17.85
CA LEU A 276 17.62 10.29 17.75
C LEU A 276 18.21 10.36 16.35
N LYS A 277 19.44 10.87 16.27
CA LYS A 277 20.31 10.75 15.10
C LYS A 277 21.14 9.47 15.19
N LEU A 278 21.03 8.62 14.17
CA LEU A 278 21.66 7.30 14.12
C LEU A 278 23.02 7.39 13.41
N ASN A 279 24.11 7.02 14.07
CA ASN A 279 25.45 7.04 13.45
C ASN A 279 25.87 5.63 13.01
N PRO A 280 26.61 5.49 11.90
CA PRO A 280 27.21 6.56 11.10
C PRO A 280 26.30 7.16 10.02
N CYS A 281 25.11 6.60 9.78
CA CYS A 281 24.28 6.98 8.63
C CYS A 281 23.65 8.39 8.70
N GLY A 282 23.59 9.01 9.88
CA GLY A 282 23.11 10.37 10.10
C GLY A 282 21.58 10.54 10.12
N HIS A 283 20.79 9.49 9.90
CA HIS A 283 19.33 9.60 9.84
C HIS A 283 18.72 9.96 11.21
N LYS A 284 17.87 11.01 11.25
CA LYS A 284 17.08 11.45 12.42
C LYS A 284 15.60 11.13 12.20
N ILE A 285 15.23 9.86 12.34
CA ILE A 285 13.90 9.33 11.91
C ILE A 285 13.13 8.59 13.01
N ILE A 286 13.74 8.36 14.17
CA ILE A 286 13.17 7.50 15.22
C ILE A 286 13.18 8.22 16.57
N CYS A 287 12.16 7.98 17.41
CA CYS A 287 12.13 8.44 18.78
C CYS A 287 12.82 7.43 19.73
N PRO A 288 13.21 7.84 20.96
CA PRO A 288 13.85 6.97 21.94
C PRO A 288 13.05 5.71 22.28
N GLU A 289 11.74 5.82 22.43
CA GLU A 289 10.87 4.68 22.76
C GLU A 289 10.77 3.65 21.63
N CYS A 290 10.76 4.08 20.36
CA CYS A 290 10.73 3.14 19.24
C CYS A 290 12.10 2.47 19.03
N TYR A 291 13.21 3.17 19.33
CA TYR A 291 14.54 2.60 19.23
C TYR A 291 14.73 1.40 20.18
N THR A 292 14.25 1.49 21.43
CA THR A 292 14.38 0.37 22.39
C THR A 292 13.64 -0.88 21.95
N LYS A 293 12.61 -0.73 21.10
CA LYS A 293 11.78 -1.82 20.54
C LYS A 293 12.36 -2.46 19.29
N LEU A 294 13.42 -1.91 18.67
CA LEU A 294 14.05 -2.52 17.49
C LEU A 294 14.65 -3.89 17.84
N GLU A 295 14.45 -4.91 17.02
CA GLU A 295 15.07 -6.24 17.26
C GLU A 295 16.57 -6.23 16.99
N LYS A 296 17.00 -5.45 16.00
CA LYS A 296 18.40 -5.30 15.59
C LYS A 296 18.84 -3.84 15.69
N PRO A 297 20.12 -3.56 16.00
CA PRO A 297 20.67 -2.21 15.96
C PRO A 297 20.96 -1.79 14.51
N GLU A 298 19.93 -1.77 13.66
CA GLU A 298 19.99 -1.37 12.26
C GLU A 298 19.07 -0.18 12.02
N CYS A 299 19.52 0.77 11.20
CA CYS A 299 18.71 1.93 10.83
C CYS A 299 17.48 1.48 10.02
N PRO A 300 16.24 1.84 10.41
CA PRO A 300 15.05 1.46 9.64
C PRO A 300 15.01 2.06 8.23
N MET A 301 15.75 3.15 7.99
CA MET A 301 15.84 3.84 6.70
C MET A 301 16.81 3.15 5.73
N CYS A 302 18.07 2.96 6.15
CA CYS A 302 19.13 2.47 5.25
C CYS A 302 19.64 1.06 5.58
N ARG A 303 19.14 0.42 6.64
CA ARG A 303 19.60 -0.88 7.18
C ARG A 303 21.07 -0.93 7.61
N GLY A 304 21.75 0.23 7.63
CA GLY A 304 23.11 0.33 8.17
C GLY A 304 23.15 0.04 9.66
N GLN A 305 24.20 -0.65 10.12
CA GLN A 305 24.42 -0.94 11.53
C GLN A 305 24.59 0.36 12.33
N ILE A 306 23.82 0.51 13.40
CA ILE A 306 23.88 1.63 14.33
C ILE A 306 25.04 1.40 15.27
N GLN A 307 26.00 2.31 15.27
CA GLN A 307 27.21 2.25 16.10
C GLN A 307 27.16 3.23 17.27
N SER A 308 26.46 4.35 17.11
CA SER A 308 26.19 5.30 18.20
C SER A 308 24.91 6.08 17.97
N LEU A 309 24.40 6.69 19.04
CA LEU A 309 23.21 7.53 19.04
C LEU A 309 23.59 8.93 19.49
N GLN A 310 23.07 9.95 18.80
CA GLN A 310 23.14 11.34 19.25
C GLN A 310 21.72 11.84 19.47
N TYR A 311 21.46 12.38 20.66
CA TYR A 311 20.17 12.95 21.02
C TYR A 311 20.19 14.46 20.75
N ASP A 312 19.24 14.93 19.96
CA ASP A 312 19.13 16.34 19.56
C ASP A 312 17.87 16.94 20.19
N ASN A 313 18.06 17.92 21.07
CA ASN A 313 17.01 18.60 21.83
C ASN A 313 16.42 19.82 21.09
N ASN A 314 16.92 20.12 19.88
CA ASN A 314 16.41 21.20 19.04
C ASN A 314 15.15 20.76 18.25
#